data_AF-E9I6J2-F1
#
_entry.id   AF-E9I6J2-F1
#
_cell.length_a   1.000
_cell.length_b   1.000
_cell.length_c   1.000
_cell.angle_alpha   90.00
_cell.angle_beta   90.00
_cell.angle_gamma   90.00
#
_symmetry.space_group_name_H-M   'P 1'
#
loop_
_entity.id
_entity.type
_entity.pdbx_description
1 polymer ?
#
loop_
_entity_poly.entity_id
_entity_poly.type
_entity_poly.pdbx_seq_one_letter_code
_entity_poly.pdbx_strand_id
1 'polypeptide(L)'
;QKLTSALNELREKKSAEATAKQIKDDRDLDHNRSVGTITQMEFMVRLKKRDWEEVSENLSRAQRNLIARQDEYDVAKNASKTALEAKEAAEREVNAATAALNSGDSAYIRQIYQYFYIILGRMPGQSEINYWINDLRRGDGPRVFAYNIYKGSDSYTRSLSPKDFFTRAYTRGLGRDDNLIYSGIDYWANVMMNASDTPDSLGGVFANFINGVLSETSGYGKTGKDNLNDTVNKVINASVEPARQKLKDASDRYDQAKIYEGGANQNLVDAKATLARAPDSTQAKNDYDQAVRDVESAIRASDDAYKAASNAAEEYRKASGLTQSAQDLVNALSAAATPPSTGTTNDLNAKLSAYNIAEGIAAETQKRANDAYDDLTLIRGAGDARLKELTQLY
;
A
#
# COMPACT_ATOMS: atom_id res chain seq x y z
N GLN A 1 55.15 -66.00 49.90
CA GLN A 1 55.67 -64.62 49.77
C GLN A 1 55.88 -64.22 48.32
N LYS A 2 56.88 -64.73 47.58
CA LYS A 2 57.06 -64.38 46.14
C LYS A 2 55.80 -64.63 45.29
N LEU A 3 55.12 -65.75 45.49
CA LEU A 3 53.85 -66.06 44.81
C LEU A 3 52.72 -65.09 45.17
N THR A 4 52.71 -64.58 46.42
CA THR A 4 51.70 -63.64 46.92
C THR A 4 51.91 -62.23 46.35
N SER A 5 53.16 -61.78 46.24
CA SER A 5 53.49 -60.51 45.56
C SER A 5 53.15 -60.56 44.07
N ALA A 6 53.49 -61.65 43.38
CA ALA A 6 53.12 -61.81 41.96
C ALA A 6 51.59 -61.84 41.74
N LEU A 7 50.83 -62.40 42.68
CA LEU A 7 49.36 -62.40 42.63
C LEU A 7 48.75 -61.01 42.89
N ASN A 8 49.38 -60.20 43.73
CA ASN A 8 48.95 -58.82 43.99
C ASN A 8 49.26 -57.91 42.80
N GLU A 9 50.46 -58.01 42.21
CA GLU A 9 50.82 -57.28 40.98
C GLU A 9 49.87 -57.63 39.82
N LEU A 10 49.52 -58.91 39.65
CA LEU A 10 48.62 -59.33 38.58
C LEU A 10 47.17 -58.87 38.80
N ARG A 11 46.75 -58.68 40.06
CA ARG A 11 45.47 -58.05 40.41
C ARG A 11 45.47 -56.55 40.12
N GLU A 12 46.54 -55.84 40.47
CA GLU A 12 46.68 -54.41 40.18
C GLU A 12 46.72 -54.17 38.67
N LYS A 13 47.43 -55.02 37.91
CA LYS A 13 47.49 -54.91 36.44
C LYS A 13 46.13 -55.11 35.77
N LYS A 14 45.36 -56.11 36.23
CA LYS A 14 43.97 -56.30 35.77
C LYS A 14 43.04 -55.15 36.16
N SER A 15 43.25 -54.56 37.35
CA SER A 15 42.50 -53.38 37.78
C SER A 15 42.80 -52.19 36.87
N ALA A 16 44.08 -51.92 36.58
CA ALA A 16 44.49 -50.82 35.71
C ALA A 16 43.99 -50.98 34.26
N GLU A 17 44.02 -52.21 33.70
CA GLU A 17 43.45 -52.48 32.38
C GLU A 17 41.91 -52.29 32.35
N ALA A 18 41.21 -52.70 33.40
CA ALA A 18 39.78 -52.47 33.53
C ALA A 18 39.45 -50.97 33.61
N THR A 19 40.21 -50.21 34.39
CA THR A 19 40.06 -48.74 34.50
C THR A 19 40.37 -48.05 33.18
N ALA A 20 41.44 -48.44 32.47
CA ALA A 20 41.79 -47.85 31.17
C ALA A 20 40.72 -48.15 30.10
N LYS A 21 40.14 -49.35 30.11
CA LYS A 21 39.03 -49.71 29.23
C LYS A 21 37.78 -48.89 29.55
N GLN A 22 37.45 -48.74 30.84
CA GLN A 22 36.31 -47.94 31.29
C GLN A 22 36.47 -46.46 30.90
N ILE A 23 37.66 -45.87 31.08
CA ILE A 23 37.96 -44.51 30.63
C ILE A 23 37.77 -44.35 29.12
N LYS A 24 38.17 -45.35 28.32
CA LYS A 24 37.99 -45.31 26.86
C LYS A 24 36.53 -45.41 26.47
N ASP A 25 35.78 -46.34 27.06
CA ASP A 25 34.36 -46.54 26.78
C ASP A 25 33.56 -45.28 27.20
N ASP A 26 33.88 -44.69 28.36
CA ASP A 26 33.27 -43.45 28.86
C ASP A 26 33.59 -42.25 27.95
N ARG A 27 34.83 -42.13 27.45
CA ARG A 27 35.23 -41.09 26.50
C ARG A 27 34.48 -41.20 25.17
N ASP A 28 34.32 -42.41 24.65
CA ASP A 28 33.60 -42.63 23.39
C ASP A 28 32.07 -42.39 23.59
N LEU A 29 31.54 -42.64 24.78
CA LEU A 29 30.15 -42.35 25.16
C LEU A 29 29.90 -40.85 25.33
N ASP A 30 30.87 -40.10 25.89
CA ASP A 30 30.82 -38.64 26.01
C ASP A 30 30.99 -37.93 24.67
N HIS A 31 31.85 -38.44 23.78
CA HIS A 31 31.94 -37.92 22.42
C HIS A 31 30.61 -38.10 21.68
N ASN A 32 29.98 -39.27 21.76
CA ASN A 32 28.69 -39.51 21.12
C ASN A 32 27.55 -38.65 21.71
N ARG A 33 27.57 -38.37 23.02
CA ARG A 33 26.56 -37.50 23.66
C ARG A 33 26.76 -36.02 23.36
N SER A 34 28.01 -35.51 23.35
CA SER A 34 28.31 -34.13 22.96
C SER A 34 27.94 -33.84 21.50
N VAL A 35 28.22 -34.79 20.59
CA VAL A 35 27.76 -34.74 19.19
C VAL A 35 26.23 -34.68 19.12
N GLY A 36 25.52 -35.42 19.98
CA GLY A 36 24.06 -35.36 20.10
C GLY A 36 23.53 -33.97 20.50
N THR A 37 24.11 -33.36 21.53
CA THR A 37 23.71 -32.02 22.00
C THR A 37 24.00 -30.94 20.94
N ILE A 38 25.17 -30.99 20.30
CA ILE A 38 25.51 -30.07 19.19
C ILE A 38 24.51 -30.21 18.04
N THR A 39 24.15 -31.45 17.67
CA THR A 39 23.17 -31.70 16.60
C THR A 39 21.78 -31.13 16.93
N GLN A 40 21.32 -31.26 18.18
CA GLN A 40 20.06 -30.66 18.63
C GLN A 40 20.10 -29.12 18.60
N MET A 41 21.21 -28.54 19.03
CA MET A 41 21.41 -27.08 18.99
C MET A 41 21.46 -26.55 17.54
N GLU A 42 22.14 -27.24 16.62
CA GLU A 42 22.12 -26.91 15.19
C GLU A 42 20.72 -26.99 14.58
N PHE A 43 19.91 -27.98 15.01
CA PHE A 43 18.52 -28.09 14.58
C PHE A 43 17.69 -26.91 15.07
N MET A 44 17.85 -26.48 16.33
CA MET A 44 17.21 -25.29 16.88
C MET A 44 17.60 -24.01 16.13
N VAL A 45 18.89 -23.83 15.80
CA VAL A 45 19.35 -22.69 14.97
C VAL A 45 18.70 -22.71 13.60
N ARG A 46 18.57 -23.88 12.95
CA ARG A 46 17.88 -24.00 11.65
C ARG A 46 16.39 -23.66 11.74
N LEU A 47 15.71 -24.09 12.81
CA LEU A 47 14.31 -23.71 13.06
C LEU A 47 14.19 -22.19 13.24
N LYS A 48 15.04 -21.58 14.06
CA LYS A 48 15.04 -20.14 14.29
C LYS A 48 15.36 -19.31 13.05
N LYS A 49 16.28 -19.79 12.21
CA LYS A 49 16.56 -19.18 10.92
C LYS A 49 15.31 -19.17 10.03
N ARG A 50 14.62 -20.31 9.93
CA ARG A 50 13.39 -20.42 9.13
C ARG A 50 12.30 -19.47 9.64
N ASP A 51 12.09 -19.43 10.96
CA ASP A 51 11.11 -18.52 11.57
C ASP A 51 11.46 -17.05 11.29
N TRP A 52 12.75 -16.68 11.36
CA TRP A 52 13.22 -15.33 11.01
C TRP A 52 13.04 -15.01 9.53
N GLU A 53 13.36 -15.94 8.62
CA GLU A 53 13.17 -15.76 7.17
C GLU A 53 11.68 -15.55 6.83
N GLU A 54 10.80 -16.33 7.44
CA GLU A 54 9.34 -16.18 7.28
C GLU A 54 8.84 -14.83 7.82
N VAL A 55 9.29 -14.43 9.01
CA VAL A 55 8.94 -13.12 9.60
C VAL A 55 9.46 -11.96 8.73
N SER A 56 10.70 -12.04 8.27
CA SER A 56 11.34 -11.02 7.42
C SER A 56 10.63 -10.90 6.06
N GLU A 57 10.26 -12.02 5.46
CA GLU A 57 9.52 -12.02 4.21
C GLU A 57 8.10 -11.44 4.39
N ASN A 58 7.40 -11.83 5.44
CA ASN A 58 6.07 -11.29 5.77
C ASN A 58 6.11 -9.77 6.02
N LEU A 59 7.12 -9.28 6.75
CA LEU A 59 7.33 -7.84 6.94
C LEU A 59 7.58 -7.13 5.61
N SER A 60 8.46 -7.69 4.77
CA SER A 60 8.78 -7.14 3.45
C SER A 60 7.54 -7.10 2.53
N ARG A 61 6.69 -8.14 2.57
CA ARG A 61 5.41 -8.18 1.86
C ARG A 61 4.44 -7.12 2.38
N ALA A 62 4.33 -6.96 3.70
CA ALA A 62 3.48 -5.94 4.32
C ALA A 62 3.93 -4.51 3.96
N GLN A 63 5.24 -4.24 3.94
CA GLN A 63 5.80 -2.95 3.51
C GLN A 63 5.52 -2.65 2.04
N ARG A 64 5.73 -3.62 1.14
CA ARG A 64 5.39 -3.47 -0.28
C ARG A 64 3.90 -3.19 -0.49
N ASN A 65 3.03 -3.90 0.23
CA ASN A 65 1.58 -3.64 0.19
C ASN A 65 1.26 -2.23 0.70
N LEU A 66 1.89 -1.76 1.79
CA LEU A 66 1.68 -0.40 2.28
C LEU A 66 2.05 0.66 1.24
N ILE A 67 3.19 0.52 0.57
CA ILE A 67 3.63 1.44 -0.49
C ILE A 67 2.60 1.44 -1.64
N ALA A 68 2.18 0.26 -2.11
CA ALA A 68 1.18 0.16 -3.17
C ALA A 68 -0.16 0.83 -2.78
N ARG A 69 -0.63 0.66 -1.53
CA ARG A 69 -1.85 1.32 -1.06
C ARG A 69 -1.71 2.84 -0.89
N GLN A 70 -0.50 3.31 -0.56
CA GLN A 70 -0.20 4.74 -0.53
C GLN A 70 -0.29 5.34 -1.93
N ASP A 71 0.32 4.68 -2.92
CA ASP A 71 0.27 5.12 -4.33
C ASP A 71 -1.18 5.12 -4.86
N GLU A 72 -1.97 4.08 -4.57
CA GLU A 72 -3.40 4.02 -4.92
C GLU A 72 -4.19 5.19 -4.30
N TYR A 73 -3.95 5.51 -3.02
CA TYR A 73 -4.59 6.63 -2.36
C TYR A 73 -4.22 7.98 -2.99
N ASP A 74 -2.95 8.19 -3.32
CA ASP A 74 -2.49 9.44 -3.93
C ASP A 74 -3.07 9.62 -5.35
N VAL A 75 -3.18 8.54 -6.14
CA VAL A 75 -3.88 8.54 -7.43
C VAL A 75 -5.37 8.88 -7.24
N ALA A 76 -6.04 8.23 -6.29
CA ALA A 76 -7.46 8.47 -6.02
C ALA A 76 -7.75 9.92 -5.59
N LYS A 77 -6.88 10.48 -4.73
CA LYS A 77 -6.95 11.86 -4.27
C LYS A 77 -6.77 12.86 -5.42
N ASN A 78 -5.80 12.64 -6.30
CA ASN A 78 -5.59 13.48 -7.48
C ASN A 78 -6.75 13.41 -8.48
N ALA A 79 -7.34 12.21 -8.65
CA ALA A 79 -8.54 12.03 -9.47
C ALA A 79 -9.74 12.82 -8.91
N SER A 80 -9.97 12.76 -7.59
CA SER A 80 -11.02 13.55 -6.93
C SER A 80 -10.81 15.06 -7.10
N LYS A 81 -9.58 15.53 -6.91
CA LYS A 81 -9.23 16.94 -7.13
C LYS A 81 -9.53 17.39 -8.56
N THR A 82 -9.11 16.62 -9.56
CA THR A 82 -9.36 16.92 -10.98
C THR A 82 -10.87 16.95 -11.28
N ALA A 83 -11.64 16.03 -10.69
CA ALA A 83 -13.09 16.00 -10.85
C ALA A 83 -13.78 17.21 -10.20
N LEU A 84 -13.27 17.70 -9.06
CA LEU A 84 -13.76 18.93 -8.41
C LEU A 84 -13.54 20.15 -9.30
N GLU A 85 -12.34 20.31 -9.86
CA GLU A 85 -12.01 21.42 -10.76
C GLU A 85 -12.92 21.41 -12.01
N ALA A 86 -13.24 20.22 -12.55
CA ALA A 86 -14.18 20.06 -13.65
C ALA A 86 -15.62 20.43 -13.27
N LYS A 87 -16.07 20.06 -12.06
CA LYS A 87 -17.38 20.44 -11.52
C LYS A 87 -17.50 21.96 -11.38
N GLU A 88 -16.49 22.61 -10.78
CA GLU A 88 -16.46 24.07 -10.62
C GLU A 88 -16.39 24.81 -11.96
N ALA A 89 -15.71 24.25 -12.97
CA ALA A 89 -15.72 24.79 -14.33
C ALA A 89 -17.12 24.71 -14.96
N ALA A 90 -17.80 23.56 -14.84
CA ALA A 90 -19.16 23.39 -15.35
C ALA A 90 -20.17 24.30 -14.64
N GLU A 91 -20.01 24.52 -13.33
CA GLU A 91 -20.85 25.46 -12.56
C GLU A 91 -20.66 26.91 -13.04
N ARG A 92 -19.41 27.31 -13.34
CA ARG A 92 -19.13 28.60 -13.98
C ARG A 92 -19.78 28.74 -15.35
N GLU A 93 -19.80 27.67 -16.18
CA GLU A 93 -20.53 27.68 -17.46
C GLU A 93 -22.04 27.89 -17.27
N VAL A 94 -22.67 27.20 -16.30
CA VAL A 94 -24.10 27.38 -15.99
C VAL A 94 -24.38 28.78 -15.48
N ASN A 95 -23.54 29.31 -14.60
CA ASN A 95 -23.68 30.68 -14.07
C ASN A 95 -23.49 31.73 -15.16
N ALA A 96 -22.52 31.55 -16.06
CA ALA A 96 -22.32 32.43 -17.20
C ALA A 96 -23.51 32.38 -18.17
N ALA A 97 -24.02 31.19 -18.48
CA ALA A 97 -25.20 31.02 -19.31
C ALA A 97 -26.43 31.69 -18.68
N THR A 98 -26.64 31.50 -17.38
CA THR A 98 -27.75 32.12 -16.63
C THR A 98 -27.60 33.64 -16.52
N ALA A 99 -26.38 34.14 -16.31
CA ALA A 99 -26.11 35.57 -16.27
C ALA A 99 -26.35 36.23 -17.62
N ALA A 100 -26.00 35.57 -18.73
CA ALA A 100 -26.33 36.04 -20.07
C ALA A 100 -27.86 36.20 -20.25
N LEU A 101 -28.65 35.29 -19.68
CA LEU A 101 -30.11 35.37 -19.69
C LEU A 101 -30.70 36.48 -18.82
N ASN A 102 -30.03 36.83 -17.72
CA ASN A 102 -30.53 37.80 -16.73
C ASN A 102 -29.97 39.21 -16.95
N SER A 103 -29.04 39.39 -17.88
CA SER A 103 -28.47 40.70 -18.22
C SER A 103 -29.55 41.68 -18.69
N GLY A 104 -29.26 43.00 -18.67
CA GLY A 104 -30.15 44.02 -19.25
C GLY A 104 -30.45 43.77 -20.74
N ASP A 105 -29.63 42.96 -21.41
CA ASP A 105 -29.90 42.49 -22.77
C ASP A 105 -31.07 41.51 -22.83
N SER A 106 -31.53 40.93 -21.73
CA SER A 106 -32.65 40.00 -21.70
C SER A 106 -33.93 40.59 -22.31
N ALA A 107 -34.17 41.89 -22.16
CA ALA A 107 -35.29 42.58 -22.80
C ALA A 107 -35.09 42.66 -24.33
N TYR A 108 -33.89 43.04 -24.78
CA TYR A 108 -33.54 43.07 -26.20
C TYR A 108 -33.54 41.67 -26.83
N ILE A 109 -32.98 40.69 -26.15
CA ILE A 109 -32.97 39.28 -26.54
C ILE A 109 -34.42 38.79 -26.72
N ARG A 110 -35.30 39.03 -25.74
CA ARG A 110 -36.72 38.69 -25.87
C ARG A 110 -37.37 39.36 -27.08
N GLN A 111 -37.09 40.64 -27.30
CA GLN A 111 -37.57 41.36 -28.47
C GLN A 111 -37.04 40.75 -29.79
N ILE A 112 -35.75 40.41 -29.85
CA ILE A 112 -35.14 39.78 -31.02
C ILE A 112 -35.83 38.43 -31.30
N TYR A 113 -35.96 37.58 -30.30
CA TYR A 113 -36.65 36.30 -30.44
C TYR A 113 -38.10 36.47 -30.90
N GLN A 114 -38.83 37.44 -30.34
CA GLN A 114 -40.22 37.73 -30.74
C GLN A 114 -40.32 38.13 -32.21
N TYR A 115 -39.46 39.02 -32.69
CA TYR A 115 -39.50 39.50 -34.08
C TYR A 115 -39.09 38.40 -35.05
N PHE A 116 -38.03 37.65 -34.74
CA PHE A 116 -37.61 36.49 -35.54
C PHE A 116 -38.71 35.43 -35.63
N TYR A 117 -39.34 35.09 -34.50
CA TYR A 117 -40.36 34.07 -34.49
C TYR A 117 -41.62 34.51 -35.23
N ILE A 118 -42.10 35.73 -35.02
CA ILE A 118 -43.30 36.22 -35.69
C ILE A 118 -43.06 36.38 -37.21
N ILE A 119 -41.99 37.07 -37.61
CA ILE A 119 -41.71 37.41 -39.01
C ILE A 119 -41.22 36.18 -39.78
N LEU A 120 -40.23 35.45 -39.25
CA LEU A 120 -39.56 34.36 -39.95
C LEU A 120 -40.09 32.96 -39.59
N GLY A 121 -40.75 32.80 -38.44
CA GLY A 121 -41.20 31.48 -37.98
C GLY A 121 -40.08 30.58 -37.48
N ARG A 122 -38.92 31.15 -37.18
CA ARG A 122 -37.77 30.45 -36.61
C ARG A 122 -37.14 31.26 -35.50
N MET A 123 -36.33 30.60 -34.69
CA MET A 123 -35.50 31.27 -33.69
C MET A 123 -34.22 31.83 -34.33
N PRO A 124 -33.71 32.96 -33.84
CA PRO A 124 -32.40 33.47 -34.23
C PRO A 124 -31.28 32.55 -33.72
N GLY A 125 -30.20 32.44 -34.47
CA GLY A 125 -28.93 31.87 -34.00
C GLY A 125 -28.15 32.86 -33.13
N GLN A 126 -27.15 32.36 -32.38
CA GLN A 126 -26.37 33.21 -31.46
C GLN A 126 -25.63 34.36 -32.17
N SER A 127 -25.15 34.16 -33.40
CA SER A 127 -24.52 35.23 -34.19
C SER A 127 -25.51 36.33 -34.57
N GLU A 128 -26.75 35.98 -34.91
CA GLU A 128 -27.83 36.93 -35.20
C GLU A 128 -28.20 37.72 -33.94
N ILE A 129 -28.32 37.04 -32.78
CA ILE A 129 -28.56 37.70 -31.49
C ILE A 129 -27.46 38.72 -31.19
N ASN A 130 -26.19 38.32 -31.31
CA ASN A 130 -25.06 39.20 -31.03
C ASN A 130 -25.02 40.42 -31.97
N TYR A 131 -25.37 40.24 -33.24
CA TYR A 131 -25.47 41.32 -34.21
C TYR A 131 -26.57 42.31 -33.81
N TRP A 132 -27.79 41.81 -33.56
CA TRP A 132 -28.95 42.66 -33.31
C TRP A 132 -28.96 43.32 -31.93
N ILE A 133 -28.35 42.70 -30.90
CA ILE A 133 -28.17 43.36 -29.60
C ILE A 133 -27.36 44.65 -29.75
N ASN A 134 -26.32 44.65 -30.60
CA ASN A 134 -25.51 45.85 -30.79
C ASN A 134 -26.27 46.97 -31.52
N ASP A 135 -27.13 46.63 -32.47
CA ASP A 135 -28.00 47.60 -33.15
C ASP A 135 -29.02 48.20 -32.18
N LEU A 136 -29.70 47.36 -31.39
CA LEU A 136 -30.66 47.83 -30.39
C LEU A 136 -30.00 48.68 -29.29
N ARG A 137 -28.77 48.35 -28.88
CA ARG A 137 -27.97 49.16 -27.93
C ARG A 137 -27.54 50.51 -28.52
N ARG A 138 -27.32 50.60 -29.83
CA ARG A 138 -27.02 51.86 -30.54
C ARG A 138 -28.23 52.77 -30.66
N GLY A 139 -29.41 52.29 -30.26
CA GLY A 139 -30.67 53.04 -30.31
C GLY A 139 -31.46 52.83 -31.59
N ASP A 140 -31.09 51.85 -32.41
CA ASP A 140 -31.91 51.47 -33.56
C ASP A 140 -33.28 51.01 -33.05
N GLY A 141 -34.32 51.75 -33.45
CA GLY A 141 -35.66 51.52 -32.96
C GLY A 141 -36.25 50.20 -33.50
N PRO A 142 -37.33 49.68 -32.88
CA PRO A 142 -37.98 48.44 -33.29
C PRO A 142 -38.41 48.41 -34.77
N ARG A 143 -38.65 49.58 -35.38
CA ARG A 143 -39.02 49.73 -36.80
C ARG A 143 -37.89 49.33 -37.73
N VAL A 144 -36.70 49.90 -37.52
CA VAL A 144 -35.49 49.61 -38.31
C VAL A 144 -35.15 48.13 -38.19
N PHE A 145 -35.24 47.60 -36.97
CA PHE A 145 -35.02 46.20 -36.71
C PHE A 145 -36.01 45.27 -37.44
N ALA A 146 -37.32 45.54 -37.35
CA ALA A 146 -38.34 44.75 -38.04
C ALA A 146 -38.15 44.74 -39.56
N TYR A 147 -37.85 45.92 -40.11
CA TYR A 147 -37.58 46.09 -41.53
C TYR A 147 -36.40 45.22 -41.96
N ASN A 148 -35.27 45.30 -41.25
CA ASN A 148 -34.08 44.56 -41.62
C ASN A 148 -34.24 43.05 -41.46
N ILE A 149 -35.00 42.56 -40.47
CA ILE A 149 -35.35 41.13 -40.36
C ILE A 149 -36.14 40.69 -41.59
N TYR A 150 -37.19 41.43 -41.96
CA TYR A 150 -38.02 41.08 -43.12
C TYR A 150 -37.21 41.15 -44.42
N LYS A 151 -36.42 42.20 -44.62
CA LYS A 151 -35.58 42.35 -45.82
C LYS A 151 -34.45 41.33 -45.87
N GLY A 152 -33.91 40.91 -44.72
CA GLY A 152 -32.91 39.86 -44.62
C GLY A 152 -33.47 38.44 -44.69
N SER A 153 -34.79 38.27 -44.72
CA SER A 153 -35.45 36.96 -44.77
C SER A 153 -35.21 36.21 -46.08
N ASP A 154 -35.57 34.92 -46.12
CA ASP A 154 -35.49 34.12 -47.34
C ASP A 154 -36.44 34.63 -48.43
N SER A 155 -36.20 34.20 -49.68
CA SER A 155 -37.07 34.53 -50.81
C SER A 155 -38.51 34.08 -50.58
N TYR A 156 -38.71 33.00 -49.84
CA TYR A 156 -40.02 32.47 -49.53
C TYR A 156 -40.86 33.46 -48.72
N THR A 157 -40.33 33.94 -47.59
CA THR A 157 -40.98 34.89 -46.69
C THR A 157 -41.31 36.20 -47.39
N ARG A 158 -40.40 36.68 -48.24
CA ARG A 158 -40.61 37.90 -49.04
C ARG A 158 -41.60 37.73 -50.19
N SER A 159 -41.82 36.49 -50.66
CA SER A 159 -42.73 36.19 -51.77
C SER A 159 -44.18 35.94 -51.33
N LEU A 160 -44.44 35.82 -50.03
CA LEU A 160 -45.80 35.65 -49.50
C LEU A 160 -46.65 36.88 -49.85
N SER A 161 -47.93 36.66 -50.15
CA SER A 161 -48.88 37.77 -50.21
C SER A 161 -48.92 38.46 -48.84
N PRO A 162 -49.14 39.79 -48.76
CA PRO A 162 -49.25 40.48 -47.48
C PRO A 162 -50.27 39.82 -46.53
N LYS A 163 -51.38 39.33 -47.07
CA LYS A 163 -52.41 38.60 -46.32
C LYS A 163 -51.90 37.28 -45.76
N ASP A 164 -51.20 36.46 -46.55
CA ASP A 164 -50.62 35.21 -46.08
C ASP A 164 -49.51 35.44 -45.06
N PHE A 165 -48.69 36.48 -45.27
CA PHE A 165 -47.65 36.89 -44.35
C PHE A 165 -48.23 37.21 -42.97
N PHE A 166 -49.20 38.13 -42.89
CA PHE A 166 -49.79 38.52 -41.60
C PHE A 166 -50.62 37.42 -40.96
N THR A 167 -51.29 36.56 -41.74
CA THR A 167 -51.99 35.39 -41.21
C THR A 167 -51.02 34.47 -40.47
N ARG A 168 -49.88 34.14 -41.08
CA ARG A 168 -48.85 33.31 -40.44
C ARG A 168 -48.21 33.97 -39.23
N ALA A 169 -47.89 35.26 -39.35
CA ALA A 169 -47.30 36.03 -38.27
C ALA A 169 -48.23 36.08 -37.05
N TYR A 170 -49.53 36.25 -37.29
CA TYR A 170 -50.58 36.22 -36.26
C TYR A 170 -50.68 34.84 -35.59
N THR A 171 -50.82 33.78 -36.38
CA THR A 171 -50.87 32.39 -35.90
C THR A 171 -49.66 32.06 -35.02
N ARG A 172 -48.46 32.45 -35.44
CA ARG A 172 -47.23 32.25 -34.65
C ARG A 172 -47.26 33.05 -33.36
N GLY A 173 -47.60 34.33 -33.42
CA GLY A 173 -47.56 35.22 -32.25
C GLY A 173 -48.58 34.87 -31.18
N LEU A 174 -49.77 34.38 -31.56
CA LEU A 174 -50.80 33.95 -30.62
C LEU A 174 -50.78 32.45 -30.33
N GLY A 175 -50.05 31.65 -31.10
CA GLY A 175 -49.93 30.20 -30.92
C GLY A 175 -51.22 29.44 -31.24
N ARG A 176 -52.03 29.95 -32.18
CA ARG A 176 -53.36 29.38 -32.50
C ARG A 176 -53.68 29.47 -34.00
N ASP A 177 -54.21 28.38 -34.57
CA ASP A 177 -54.55 28.24 -35.99
C ASP A 177 -55.97 28.75 -36.28
N ASP A 178 -56.35 29.87 -35.67
CA ASP A 178 -57.68 30.41 -35.81
C ASP A 178 -57.88 30.84 -37.27
N ASN A 179 -58.47 29.96 -38.08
CA ASN A 179 -59.08 30.27 -39.39
C ASN A 179 -60.19 31.35 -39.29
N LEU A 180 -60.38 31.95 -38.11
CA LEU A 180 -61.22 33.10 -37.88
C LEU A 180 -60.52 34.31 -38.49
N ILE A 181 -60.92 34.56 -39.73
CA ILE A 181 -60.73 35.77 -40.53
C ILE A 181 -60.81 36.99 -39.60
N TYR A 182 -59.65 37.41 -39.10
CA TYR A 182 -59.57 38.62 -38.31
C TYR A 182 -59.69 39.76 -39.32
N SER A 183 -60.73 40.59 -39.20
CA SER A 183 -60.89 41.79 -40.04
C SER A 183 -59.66 42.71 -39.98
N GLY A 184 -58.85 42.61 -38.92
CA GLY A 184 -57.56 43.29 -38.81
C GLY A 184 -56.44 42.74 -39.72
N ILE A 185 -56.46 41.47 -40.17
CA ILE A 185 -55.42 40.96 -41.10
C ILE A 185 -55.51 41.69 -42.45
N ASP A 186 -56.73 41.89 -42.97
CA ASP A 186 -56.93 42.63 -44.22
C ASP A 186 -56.52 44.10 -44.07
N TYR A 187 -56.72 44.71 -42.90
CA TYR A 187 -56.18 46.03 -42.59
C TYR A 187 -54.64 46.04 -42.70
N TRP A 188 -53.93 45.14 -42.00
CA TRP A 188 -52.47 45.11 -42.02
C TRP A 188 -51.90 44.79 -43.39
N ALA A 189 -52.53 43.87 -44.13
CA ALA A 189 -52.18 43.56 -45.52
C ALA A 189 -52.26 44.81 -46.42
N ASN A 190 -53.37 45.57 -46.32
CA ASN A 190 -53.53 46.82 -47.05
C ASN A 190 -52.52 47.90 -46.62
N VAL A 191 -52.23 48.03 -45.33
CA VAL A 191 -51.23 48.97 -44.82
C VAL A 191 -49.83 48.62 -45.36
N MET A 192 -49.47 47.35 -45.44
CA MET A 192 -48.20 46.90 -46.03
C MET A 192 -48.14 47.15 -47.54
N MET A 193 -49.22 46.90 -48.28
CA MET A 193 -49.28 47.16 -49.73
C MET A 193 -49.07 48.63 -50.09
N ASN A 194 -49.50 49.53 -49.21
CA ASN A 194 -49.39 50.98 -49.41
C ASN A 194 -48.15 51.59 -48.74
N ALA A 195 -47.35 50.79 -48.04
CA ALA A 195 -46.13 51.26 -47.38
C ALA A 195 -45.00 51.44 -48.40
N SER A 196 -44.16 52.46 -48.19
CA SER A 196 -42.91 52.59 -48.93
C SER A 196 -41.87 51.59 -48.40
N ASP A 197 -40.98 51.10 -49.26
CA ASP A 197 -39.89 50.17 -48.90
C ASP A 197 -38.76 50.88 -48.14
N THR A 198 -39.09 51.40 -46.96
CA THR A 198 -38.18 52.11 -46.06
C THR A 198 -38.29 51.59 -44.63
N PRO A 199 -37.23 51.72 -43.81
CA PRO A 199 -37.28 51.34 -42.40
C PRO A 199 -38.42 51.99 -41.61
N ASP A 200 -38.73 53.26 -41.87
CA ASP A 200 -39.75 53.99 -41.12
C ASP A 200 -41.18 53.58 -41.50
N SER A 201 -41.42 53.39 -42.80
CA SER A 201 -42.75 53.06 -43.34
C SER A 201 -43.03 51.57 -43.18
N LEU A 202 -42.34 50.72 -43.94
CA LEU A 202 -42.56 49.27 -43.92
C LEU A 202 -42.15 48.64 -42.58
N GLY A 203 -41.02 49.07 -41.99
CA GLY A 203 -40.64 48.63 -40.64
C GLY A 203 -41.61 49.10 -39.56
N GLY A 204 -42.23 50.27 -39.75
CA GLY A 204 -43.34 50.75 -38.94
C GLY A 204 -44.56 49.84 -38.96
N VAL A 205 -44.92 49.31 -40.14
CA VAL A 205 -46.03 48.35 -40.27
C VAL A 205 -45.76 47.11 -39.44
N PHE A 206 -44.59 46.50 -39.60
CA PHE A 206 -44.24 45.27 -38.87
C PHE A 206 -44.16 45.49 -37.36
N ALA A 207 -43.48 46.54 -36.90
CA ALA A 207 -43.35 46.82 -35.47
C ALA A 207 -44.71 47.07 -34.81
N ASN A 208 -45.60 47.84 -35.47
CA ASN A 208 -46.94 48.10 -34.94
C ASN A 208 -47.82 46.83 -34.94
N PHE A 209 -47.76 46.02 -36.00
CA PHE A 209 -48.46 44.74 -36.05
C PHE A 209 -48.01 43.83 -34.90
N ILE A 210 -46.70 43.65 -34.72
CA ILE A 210 -46.12 42.82 -33.66
C ILE A 210 -46.56 43.33 -32.28
N ASN A 211 -46.51 44.64 -32.03
CA ASN A 211 -46.98 45.22 -30.77
C ASN A 211 -48.47 44.94 -30.54
N GLY A 212 -49.30 45.01 -31.59
CA GLY A 212 -50.71 44.63 -31.54
C GLY A 212 -50.89 43.17 -31.13
N VAL A 213 -50.22 42.24 -31.82
CA VAL A 213 -50.26 40.81 -31.52
C VAL A 213 -49.79 40.51 -30.11
N LEU A 214 -48.72 41.15 -29.65
CA LEU A 214 -48.19 40.98 -28.29
C LEU A 214 -49.18 41.45 -27.22
N SER A 215 -49.98 42.49 -27.51
CA SER A 215 -50.96 43.04 -26.57
C SER A 215 -52.29 42.28 -26.52
N GLU A 216 -52.56 41.44 -27.53
CA GLU A 216 -53.85 40.76 -27.66
C GLU A 216 -53.96 39.54 -26.74
N THR A 217 -55.09 39.41 -26.04
CA THR A 217 -55.39 38.26 -25.19
C THR A 217 -56.08 37.17 -26.00
N SER A 218 -55.48 35.98 -26.02
CA SER A 218 -56.10 34.77 -26.59
C SER A 218 -57.36 34.36 -25.82
N GLY A 219 -58.22 33.54 -26.43
CA GLY A 219 -59.43 33.01 -25.78
C GLY A 219 -59.17 32.19 -24.50
N TYR A 220 -57.92 31.82 -24.23
CA TYR A 220 -57.47 31.10 -23.04
C TYR A 220 -56.92 32.01 -21.92
N GLY A 221 -57.06 33.34 -22.05
CA GLY A 221 -56.66 34.31 -21.02
C GLY A 221 -55.17 34.66 -21.00
N LYS A 222 -54.36 34.13 -21.92
CA LYS A 222 -52.94 34.51 -22.10
C LYS A 222 -52.80 35.56 -23.20
N THR A 223 -51.94 36.55 -22.99
CA THR A 223 -51.58 37.49 -24.06
C THR A 223 -50.66 36.85 -25.09
N GLY A 224 -50.60 37.39 -26.31
CA GLY A 224 -49.57 37.01 -27.29
C GLY A 224 -48.17 37.16 -26.72
N LYS A 225 -47.94 38.20 -25.90
CA LYS A 225 -46.71 38.39 -25.14
C LYS A 225 -46.41 37.22 -24.19
N ASP A 226 -47.41 36.69 -23.49
CA ASP A 226 -47.22 35.54 -22.60
C ASP A 226 -46.88 34.27 -23.39
N ASN A 227 -47.60 33.99 -24.47
CA ASN A 227 -47.34 32.81 -25.32
C ASN A 227 -45.94 32.85 -25.95
N LEU A 228 -45.52 34.03 -26.41
CA LEU A 228 -44.17 34.24 -26.90
C LEU A 228 -43.13 34.17 -25.79
N ASN A 229 -43.38 34.77 -24.62
CA ASN A 229 -42.48 34.65 -23.49
C ASN A 229 -42.31 33.20 -23.05
N ASP A 230 -43.36 32.39 -23.04
CA ASP A 230 -43.29 30.95 -22.76
C ASP A 230 -42.42 30.24 -23.80
N THR A 231 -42.62 30.54 -25.08
CA THR A 231 -41.82 29.97 -26.18
C THR A 231 -40.36 30.38 -26.09
N VAL A 232 -40.09 31.67 -25.84
CA VAL A 232 -38.74 32.21 -25.67
C VAL A 232 -38.09 31.63 -24.43
N ASN A 233 -38.78 31.56 -23.29
CA ASN A 233 -38.29 30.93 -22.07
C ASN A 233 -37.96 29.45 -22.31
N LYS A 234 -38.76 28.72 -23.11
CA LYS A 234 -38.45 27.33 -23.47
C LYS A 234 -37.17 27.22 -24.28
N VAL A 235 -36.97 28.09 -25.28
CA VAL A 235 -35.75 28.10 -26.11
C VAL A 235 -34.52 28.55 -25.31
N ILE A 236 -34.69 29.58 -24.48
CA ILE A 236 -33.68 30.07 -23.55
C ILE A 236 -33.29 28.98 -22.54
N ASN A 237 -34.25 28.28 -21.95
CA ASN A 237 -33.96 27.20 -21.02
C ASN A 237 -33.26 26.04 -21.76
N ALA A 238 -33.65 25.76 -22.99
CA ALA A 238 -32.99 24.75 -23.83
C ALA A 238 -31.54 25.12 -24.19
N SER A 239 -31.15 26.40 -24.18
CA SER A 239 -29.75 26.80 -24.43
C SER A 239 -28.87 26.66 -23.18
N VAL A 240 -29.45 26.69 -21.97
CA VAL A 240 -28.75 26.44 -20.70
C VAL A 240 -28.66 24.95 -20.38
N GLU A 241 -29.57 24.14 -20.92
CA GLU A 241 -29.68 22.71 -20.62
C GLU A 241 -28.39 21.92 -20.92
N PRO A 242 -27.65 22.14 -22.02
CA PRO A 242 -26.36 21.48 -22.23
C PRO A 242 -25.34 21.79 -21.11
N ALA A 243 -25.30 23.02 -20.60
CA ALA A 243 -24.41 23.39 -19.50
C ALA A 243 -24.85 22.73 -18.18
N ARG A 244 -26.16 22.64 -17.93
CA ARG A 244 -26.71 21.91 -16.76
C ARG A 244 -26.40 20.43 -16.84
N GLN A 245 -26.51 19.82 -18.01
CA GLN A 245 -26.16 18.42 -18.21
C GLN A 245 -24.68 18.19 -17.96
N LYS A 246 -23.79 19.06 -18.48
CA LYS A 246 -22.36 19.00 -18.15
C LYS A 246 -22.08 19.10 -16.66
N LEU A 247 -22.76 20.02 -15.95
CA LEU A 247 -22.62 20.16 -14.50
C LEU A 247 -23.07 18.90 -13.76
N LYS A 248 -24.19 18.30 -14.19
CA LYS A 248 -24.67 17.03 -13.64
C LYS A 248 -23.63 15.93 -13.85
N ASP A 249 -23.14 15.74 -15.07
CA ASP A 249 -22.14 14.72 -15.40
C ASP A 249 -20.83 14.94 -14.63
N ALA A 250 -20.40 16.19 -14.46
CA ALA A 250 -19.21 16.54 -13.67
C ALA A 250 -19.41 16.28 -12.17
N SER A 251 -20.60 16.55 -11.62
CA SER A 251 -20.93 16.22 -10.23
C SER A 251 -20.96 14.71 -10.01
N ASP A 252 -21.59 13.94 -10.90
CA ASP A 252 -21.65 12.48 -10.82
C ASP A 252 -20.22 11.88 -10.82
N ARG A 253 -19.33 12.41 -11.67
CA ARG A 253 -17.90 12.00 -11.70
C ARG A 253 -17.15 12.36 -10.43
N TYR A 254 -17.39 13.55 -9.87
CA TYR A 254 -16.78 13.96 -8.61
C TYR A 254 -17.22 13.04 -7.45
N ASP A 255 -18.51 12.73 -7.36
CA ASP A 255 -19.05 11.86 -6.32
C ASP A 255 -18.47 10.44 -6.43
N GLN A 256 -18.36 9.88 -7.65
CA GLN A 256 -17.67 8.61 -7.89
C GLN A 256 -16.20 8.65 -7.48
N ALA A 257 -15.48 9.73 -7.82
CA ALA A 257 -14.08 9.89 -7.44
C ALA A 257 -13.89 9.99 -5.92
N LYS A 258 -14.81 10.64 -5.20
CA LYS A 258 -14.80 10.71 -3.73
C LYS A 258 -15.06 9.35 -3.07
N ILE A 259 -15.96 8.55 -3.62
CA ILE A 259 -16.18 7.16 -3.15
C ILE A 259 -14.90 6.34 -3.31
N TYR A 260 -14.24 6.45 -4.48
CA TYR A 260 -12.98 5.76 -4.74
C TYR A 260 -11.85 6.23 -3.81
N GLU A 261 -11.69 7.53 -3.58
CA GLU A 261 -10.75 8.09 -2.59
C GLU A 261 -11.00 7.54 -1.18
N GLY A 262 -12.27 7.46 -0.77
CA GLY A 262 -12.65 6.88 0.53
C GLY A 262 -12.26 5.40 0.65
N GLY A 263 -12.52 4.60 -0.39
CA GLY A 263 -12.10 3.20 -0.45
C GLY A 263 -10.58 3.01 -0.42
N ALA A 264 -9.84 3.82 -1.18
CA ALA A 264 -8.37 3.78 -1.19
C ALA A 264 -7.77 4.17 0.17
N ASN A 265 -8.34 5.17 0.84
CA ASN A 265 -7.92 5.55 2.18
C ASN A 265 -8.15 4.43 3.21
N GLN A 266 -9.29 3.72 3.13
CA GLN A 266 -9.55 2.58 4.01
C GLN A 266 -8.53 1.46 3.79
N ASN A 267 -8.22 1.12 2.53
CA ASN A 267 -7.20 0.12 2.22
C ASN A 267 -5.82 0.51 2.75
N LEU A 268 -5.47 1.80 2.71
CA LEU A 268 -4.23 2.32 3.28
C LEU A 268 -4.20 2.18 4.81
N VAL A 269 -5.31 2.48 5.49
CA VAL A 269 -5.46 2.27 6.94
C VAL A 269 -5.30 0.79 7.30
N ASP A 270 -5.93 -0.11 6.56
CA ASP A 270 -5.84 -1.55 6.78
C ASP A 270 -4.43 -2.10 6.52
N ALA A 271 -3.72 -1.56 5.52
CA ALA A 271 -2.33 -1.88 5.25
C ALA A 271 -1.40 -1.41 6.38
N LYS A 272 -1.62 -0.20 6.93
CA LYS A 272 -0.90 0.29 8.12
C LYS A 272 -1.15 -0.59 9.34
N ALA A 273 -2.40 -1.00 9.56
CA ALA A 273 -2.75 -1.91 10.65
C ALA A 273 -2.10 -3.29 10.50
N THR A 274 -2.07 -3.83 9.28
CA THR A 274 -1.37 -5.08 8.97
C THR A 274 0.13 -4.97 9.24
N LEU A 275 0.77 -3.88 8.82
CA LEU A 275 2.19 -3.64 9.09
C LEU A 275 2.47 -3.50 10.60
N ALA A 276 1.60 -2.81 11.34
CA ALA A 276 1.73 -2.67 12.79
C ALA A 276 1.55 -3.98 13.57
N ARG A 277 0.82 -4.95 13.01
CA ARG A 277 0.67 -6.31 13.56
C ARG A 277 1.77 -7.26 13.10
N ALA A 278 2.58 -6.89 12.10
CA ALA A 278 3.66 -7.75 11.66
C ALA A 278 4.62 -7.96 12.85
N PRO A 279 4.97 -9.22 13.18
CA PRO A 279 5.82 -9.51 14.32
C PRO A 279 7.13 -8.73 14.21
N ASP A 280 7.63 -8.25 15.35
CA ASP A 280 8.85 -7.45 15.41
C ASP A 280 10.03 -8.30 14.91
N SER A 281 10.42 -8.07 13.65
CA SER A 281 11.55 -8.76 13.02
C SER A 281 12.85 -8.59 13.80
N THR A 282 12.93 -7.55 14.65
CA THR A 282 14.07 -7.31 15.53
C THR A 282 14.16 -8.38 16.61
N GLN A 283 13.05 -8.75 17.24
CA GLN A 283 13.04 -9.80 18.27
C GLN A 283 13.37 -11.17 17.67
N ALA A 284 12.76 -11.53 16.53
CA ALA A 284 13.05 -12.79 15.85
C ALA A 284 14.52 -12.89 15.43
N LYS A 285 15.13 -11.78 14.99
CA LYS A 285 16.55 -11.71 14.66
C LYS A 285 17.42 -11.86 15.91
N ASN A 286 17.09 -11.14 17.00
CA ASN A 286 17.83 -11.23 18.25
C ASN A 286 17.82 -12.65 18.82
N ASP A 287 16.69 -13.35 18.74
CA ASP A 287 16.56 -14.74 19.16
C ASP A 287 17.45 -15.69 18.31
N TYR A 288 17.50 -15.46 16.99
CA TYR A 288 18.38 -16.21 16.09
C TYR A 288 19.86 -15.95 16.40
N ASP A 289 20.27 -14.69 16.52
CA ASP A 289 21.65 -14.29 16.83
C ASP A 289 22.06 -14.83 18.21
N GLN A 290 21.14 -14.87 19.19
CA GLN A 290 21.39 -15.48 20.49
C GLN A 290 21.58 -17.00 20.38
N ALA A 291 20.71 -17.70 19.65
CA ALA A 291 20.84 -19.13 19.45
C ALA A 291 22.19 -19.49 18.79
N VAL A 292 22.64 -18.73 17.80
CA VAL A 292 23.95 -18.92 17.17
C VAL A 292 25.09 -18.77 18.19
N ARG A 293 25.07 -17.71 19.02
CA ARG A 293 26.08 -17.50 20.06
C ARG A 293 26.10 -18.61 21.10
N ASP A 294 24.95 -19.16 21.46
CA ASP A 294 24.85 -20.27 22.40
C ASP A 294 25.47 -21.55 21.81
N VAL A 295 25.24 -21.84 20.52
CA VAL A 295 25.88 -22.97 19.83
C VAL A 295 27.39 -22.78 19.73
N GLU A 296 27.86 -21.60 19.33
CA GLU A 296 29.30 -21.29 19.27
C GLU A 296 29.98 -21.45 20.63
N SER A 297 29.30 -21.02 21.70
CA SER A 297 29.81 -21.16 23.07
C SER A 297 29.88 -22.63 23.51
N ALA A 298 28.87 -23.43 23.17
CA ALA A 298 28.86 -24.86 23.46
C ALA A 298 29.94 -25.64 22.71
N ILE A 299 30.20 -25.29 21.43
CA ILE A 299 31.29 -25.88 20.64
C ILE A 299 32.64 -25.59 21.29
N ARG A 300 32.90 -24.33 21.69
CA ARG A 300 34.15 -23.95 22.37
C ARG A 300 34.34 -24.69 23.69
N ALA A 301 33.28 -24.77 24.51
CA ALA A 301 33.33 -25.51 25.77
C ALA A 301 33.63 -27.00 25.56
N SER A 302 33.03 -27.62 24.52
CA SER A 302 33.32 -29.02 24.15
C SER A 302 34.77 -29.21 23.70
N ASP A 303 35.31 -28.28 22.90
CA ASP A 303 36.71 -28.31 22.45
C ASP A 303 37.70 -28.19 23.62
N ASP A 304 37.41 -27.30 24.57
CA ASP A 304 38.26 -27.10 25.75
C ASP A 304 38.20 -28.31 26.69
N ALA A 305 37.03 -28.91 26.87
CA ALA A 305 36.88 -30.16 27.62
C ALA A 305 37.65 -31.33 26.94
N TYR A 306 37.59 -31.42 25.61
CA TYR A 306 38.34 -32.43 24.86
C TYR A 306 39.86 -32.25 25.02
N LYS A 307 40.37 -31.02 24.94
CA LYS A 307 41.80 -30.72 25.18
C LYS A 307 42.21 -31.08 26.60
N ALA A 308 41.40 -30.73 27.59
CA ALA A 308 41.67 -31.07 29.00
C ALA A 308 41.75 -32.60 29.19
N ALA A 309 40.78 -33.34 28.66
CA ALA A 309 40.76 -34.81 28.72
C ALA A 309 41.96 -35.44 27.99
N SER A 310 42.35 -34.89 26.82
CA SER A 310 43.53 -35.34 26.08
C SER A 310 44.82 -35.13 26.87
N ASN A 311 44.98 -33.95 27.48
CA ASN A 311 46.15 -33.64 28.32
C ASN A 311 46.22 -34.57 29.53
N ALA A 312 45.10 -34.79 30.22
CA ALA A 312 45.03 -35.72 31.35
C ALA A 312 45.40 -37.16 30.94
N ALA A 313 44.92 -37.62 29.78
CA ALA A 313 45.28 -38.93 29.25
C ALA A 313 46.77 -39.04 28.90
N GLU A 314 47.39 -37.98 28.40
CA GLU A 314 48.82 -37.94 28.12
C GLU A 314 49.66 -37.96 29.41
N GLU A 315 49.27 -37.19 30.43
CA GLU A 315 49.89 -37.21 31.76
C GLU A 315 49.80 -38.61 32.39
N TYR A 316 48.64 -39.26 32.29
CA TYR A 316 48.47 -40.63 32.78
C TYR A 316 49.37 -41.65 32.04
N ARG A 317 49.50 -41.55 30.71
CA ARG A 317 50.42 -42.41 29.94
C ARG A 317 51.87 -42.22 30.38
N LYS A 318 52.29 -40.97 30.62
CA LYS A 318 53.64 -40.66 31.15
C LYS A 318 53.84 -41.29 32.53
N ALA A 319 52.85 -41.17 33.42
CA ALA A 319 52.90 -41.80 34.75
C ALA A 319 52.98 -43.34 34.67
N SER A 320 52.15 -43.97 33.84
CA SER A 320 52.16 -45.42 33.60
C SER A 320 53.52 -45.94 33.10
N GLY A 321 54.18 -45.21 32.19
CA GLY A 321 55.52 -45.57 31.70
C GLY A 321 56.59 -45.54 32.79
N LEU A 322 56.48 -44.61 33.75
CA LEU A 322 57.36 -44.56 34.92
C LEU A 322 57.13 -45.75 35.86
N THR A 323 55.87 -46.15 36.07
CA THR A 323 55.54 -47.33 36.87
C THR A 323 56.09 -48.62 36.25
N GLN A 324 55.97 -48.79 34.92
CA GLN A 324 56.54 -49.94 34.22
C GLN A 324 58.07 -49.96 34.31
N SER A 325 58.72 -48.80 34.17
CA SER A 325 60.19 -48.69 34.31
C SER A 325 60.67 -49.03 35.73
N ALA A 326 59.89 -48.64 36.75
CA ALA A 326 60.17 -49.02 38.14
C ALA A 326 59.98 -50.52 38.38
N GLN A 327 58.95 -51.12 37.79
CA GLN A 327 58.70 -52.56 37.86
C GLN A 327 59.83 -53.37 37.21
N ASP A 328 60.29 -52.95 36.02
CA ASP A 328 61.40 -53.60 35.31
C ASP A 328 62.69 -53.53 36.13
N LEU A 329 62.90 -52.45 36.89
CA LEU A 329 64.02 -52.29 37.80
C LEU A 329 63.92 -53.23 39.02
N VAL A 330 62.73 -53.36 39.62
CA VAL A 330 62.47 -54.32 40.73
C VAL A 330 62.70 -55.75 40.25
N ASN A 331 62.26 -56.08 39.05
CA ASN A 331 62.47 -57.38 38.41
C ASN A 331 63.97 -57.64 38.15
N ALA A 332 64.71 -56.63 37.68
CA ALA A 332 66.16 -56.73 37.47
C ALA A 332 66.93 -56.93 38.80
N LEU A 333 66.53 -56.22 39.86
CA LEU A 333 67.13 -56.33 41.20
C LEU A 333 66.87 -57.70 41.85
N SER A 334 65.67 -58.25 41.66
CA SER A 334 65.31 -59.56 42.21
C SER A 334 65.94 -60.74 41.46
N ALA A 335 66.46 -60.51 40.25
CA ALA A 335 67.24 -61.46 39.47
C ALA A 335 68.75 -61.44 39.79
N ALA A 336 69.28 -60.38 40.42
CA ALA A 336 70.69 -60.29 40.78
C ALA A 336 71.01 -61.15 42.03
N ALA A 337 71.62 -62.32 41.82
CA ALA A 337 71.79 -63.38 42.83
C ALA A 337 72.95 -63.17 43.84
N THR A 338 73.45 -61.95 44.06
CA THR A 338 74.49 -61.67 45.07
C THR A 338 74.19 -60.40 45.88
N PRO A 339 74.41 -60.41 47.21
CA PRO A 339 74.10 -59.27 48.07
C PRO A 339 74.97 -58.06 47.67
N PRO A 340 74.38 -56.88 47.49
CA PRO A 340 75.08 -55.79 46.85
C PRO A 340 75.94 -55.03 47.88
N SER A 341 77.20 -54.71 47.53
CA SER A 341 78.20 -54.08 48.41
C SER A 341 77.78 -52.66 48.81
N THR A 342 78.09 -52.19 50.02
CA THR A 342 77.66 -50.92 50.65
C THR A 342 77.54 -49.64 49.79
N GLY A 343 78.23 -49.51 48.65
CA GLY A 343 77.97 -48.44 47.66
C GLY A 343 76.61 -48.52 46.95
N THR A 344 76.02 -49.72 46.81
CA THR A 344 74.71 -49.93 46.17
C THR A 344 73.54 -49.60 47.09
N THR A 345 73.73 -49.55 48.41
CA THR A 345 72.65 -49.28 49.37
C THR A 345 72.19 -47.82 49.29
N ASN A 346 73.10 -46.88 49.02
CA ASN A 346 72.77 -45.48 48.81
C ASN A 346 72.04 -45.27 47.46
N ASP A 347 72.42 -46.01 46.42
CA ASP A 347 71.75 -46.00 45.12
C ASP A 347 70.35 -46.63 45.20
N LEU A 348 70.20 -47.72 45.96
CA LEU A 348 68.89 -48.34 46.25
C LEU A 348 67.97 -47.41 47.05
N ASN A 349 68.47 -46.69 48.05
CA ASN A 349 67.67 -45.73 48.80
C ASN A 349 67.26 -44.53 47.95
N ALA A 350 68.14 -44.01 47.07
CA ALA A 350 67.79 -42.98 46.11
C ALA A 350 66.70 -43.44 45.12
N LYS A 351 66.79 -44.69 44.66
CA LYS A 351 65.82 -45.30 43.74
C LYS A 351 64.48 -45.62 44.41
N LEU A 352 64.48 -46.10 45.65
CA LEU A 352 63.26 -46.31 46.44
C LEU A 352 62.57 -44.98 46.75
N SER A 353 63.35 -43.93 47.04
CA SER A 353 62.81 -42.58 47.16
C SER A 353 62.20 -42.09 45.85
N ALA A 354 62.82 -42.37 44.69
CA ALA A 354 62.27 -42.04 43.38
C ALA A 354 60.97 -42.81 43.08
N TYR A 355 60.87 -44.08 43.50
CA TYR A 355 59.64 -44.87 43.40
C TYR A 355 58.50 -44.27 44.24
N ASN A 356 58.75 -43.96 45.51
CA ASN A 356 57.74 -43.36 46.38
C ASN A 356 57.29 -41.99 45.88
N ILE A 357 58.20 -41.20 45.29
CA ILE A 357 57.85 -39.94 44.61
C ILE A 357 56.98 -40.21 43.38
N ALA A 358 57.32 -41.20 42.56
CA ALA A 358 56.53 -41.56 41.38
C ALA A 358 55.14 -42.09 41.75
N GLU A 359 55.02 -42.89 42.82
CA GLU A 359 53.73 -43.37 43.35
C GLU A 359 52.87 -42.20 43.87
N GLY A 360 53.47 -41.25 44.61
CA GLY A 360 52.80 -40.03 45.05
C GLY A 360 52.32 -39.17 43.87
N ILE A 361 53.14 -39.02 42.83
CA ILE A 361 52.76 -38.31 41.59
C ILE A 361 51.62 -39.04 40.89
N ALA A 362 51.65 -40.37 40.81
CA ALA A 362 50.58 -41.15 40.19
C ALA A 362 49.25 -41.01 40.95
N ALA A 363 49.27 -41.06 42.28
CA ALA A 363 48.09 -40.87 43.12
C ALA A 363 47.49 -39.46 42.97
N GLU A 364 48.34 -38.42 42.97
CA GLU A 364 47.90 -37.03 42.76
C GLU A 364 47.38 -36.81 41.34
N THR A 365 47.98 -37.45 40.33
CA THR A 365 47.51 -37.41 38.94
C THR A 365 46.15 -38.10 38.80
N GLN A 366 45.96 -39.25 39.45
CA GLN A 366 44.66 -39.95 39.48
C GLN A 366 43.59 -39.09 40.16
N LYS A 367 43.95 -38.41 41.25
CA LYS A 367 43.04 -37.48 41.92
C LYS A 367 42.63 -36.33 41.01
N ARG A 368 43.59 -35.67 40.34
CA ARG A 368 43.30 -34.59 39.37
C ARG A 368 42.45 -35.06 38.19
N ALA A 369 42.64 -36.28 37.73
CA ALA A 369 41.81 -36.88 36.69
C ALA A 369 40.36 -37.09 37.19
N ASN A 370 40.17 -37.53 38.43
CA ASN A 370 38.84 -37.64 39.04
C ASN A 370 38.20 -36.25 39.26
N ASP A 371 38.95 -35.27 39.74
CA ASP A 371 38.46 -33.90 39.92
C ASP A 371 38.02 -33.28 38.57
N ALA A 372 38.81 -33.50 37.50
CA ALA A 372 38.43 -33.07 36.14
C ALA A 372 37.17 -33.79 35.62
N TYR A 373 36.94 -35.04 36.02
CA TYR A 373 35.73 -35.79 35.69
C TYR A 373 34.50 -35.25 36.44
N ASP A 374 34.66 -34.88 37.71
CA ASP A 374 33.60 -34.25 38.51
C ASP A 374 33.24 -32.86 37.96
N ASP A 375 34.23 -32.05 37.57
CA ASP A 375 34.02 -30.76 36.91
C ASP A 375 33.27 -30.92 35.58
N LEU A 376 33.64 -31.91 34.76
CA LEU A 376 32.92 -32.27 33.53
C LEU A 376 31.46 -32.64 33.79
N THR A 377 31.21 -33.41 34.86
CA THR A 377 29.87 -33.81 35.28
C THR A 377 29.03 -32.60 35.75
N LEU A 378 29.65 -31.64 36.44
CA LEU A 378 29.04 -30.38 36.87
C LEU A 378 28.66 -29.49 35.69
N ILE A 379 29.58 -29.30 34.74
CA ILE A 379 29.35 -28.54 33.50
C ILE A 379 28.22 -29.18 32.69
N ARG A 380 28.19 -30.52 32.63
CA ARG A 380 27.12 -31.30 31.99
C ARG A 380 25.76 -31.08 32.65
N GLY A 381 25.69 -31.15 33.97
CA GLY A 381 24.45 -30.90 34.72
C GLY A 381 23.89 -29.49 34.48
N ALA A 382 24.77 -28.49 34.39
CA ALA A 382 24.38 -27.12 34.04
C ALA A 382 23.85 -27.03 32.59
N GLY A 383 24.49 -27.71 31.64
CA GLY A 383 24.05 -27.77 30.24
C GLY A 383 22.69 -28.46 30.06
N ASP A 384 22.49 -29.62 30.69
CA ASP A 384 21.22 -30.37 30.62
C ASP A 384 20.07 -29.61 31.30
N ALA A 385 20.34 -28.93 32.43
CA ALA A 385 19.35 -28.08 33.09
C ALA A 385 18.93 -26.91 32.19
N ARG A 386 19.89 -26.24 31.53
CA ARG A 386 19.64 -25.15 30.60
C ARG A 386 18.85 -25.62 29.36
N LEU A 387 19.19 -26.80 28.84
CA LEU A 387 18.47 -27.43 27.73
C LEU A 387 17.02 -27.75 28.11
N LYS A 388 16.80 -28.23 29.34
CA LYS A 388 15.47 -28.52 29.86
C LYS A 388 14.64 -27.25 30.08
N GLU A 389 15.23 -26.16 30.58
CA GLU A 389 14.58 -24.84 30.66
C GLU A 389 14.19 -24.32 29.28
N LEU A 390 15.10 -24.39 28.30
CA LEU A 390 14.81 -24.03 26.91
C LEU A 390 13.68 -24.88 26.33
N THR A 391 13.66 -26.19 26.61
CA THR A 391 12.59 -27.10 26.15
C THR A 391 11.23 -26.83 26.82
N GLN A 392 11.21 -26.21 28.02
CA GLN A 392 9.97 -25.84 28.72
C GLN A 392 9.44 -24.45 28.33
N LEU A 393 10.30 -23.59 27.78
CA LEU A 393 9.94 -22.27 27.26
C LEU A 393 9.31 -22.32 25.86
N TYR A 394 9.53 -23.41 25.12
CA TYR A 394 8.85 -23.75 23.85
C TYR A 394 7.73 -24.76 24.11
#